data_AF-A0A3M2H569-F1
#
_entry.id   AF-A0A3M2H569-F1
#
_cell.length_a   1.000
_cell.length_b   1.000
_cell.length_c   1.000
_cell.angle_alpha   90.00
_cell.angle_beta   90.00
_cell.angle_gamma   90.00
#
_symmetry.space_group_name_H-M   'P 1'
#
loop_
_entity.id
_entity.type
_entity.pdbx_description
1 polymer ?
#
loop_
_entity_poly.entity_id
_entity_poly.type
_entity_poly.pdbx_seq_one_letter_code
_entity_poly.pdbx_strand_id
1 'polypeptide(L)'
;MLGTRVSGPDGDRPGVGARTRTAVDRVRGSAREHMLFTQQGLDAGTLVDVWLLSEAPLDDALDALASWHPSLGRGTTSGAGRTRLVHLRHTSIDLATPEGRRTWLSGLGPERVSALCTHEVPVAAPDTPADELRWTATIVDGLHVGTGHKQPETATPVQRLPDGTPYVPGTAIKGVFRSRVAYICDSLVDPPDAEHEVCTRDTVIPCPVCVLFGNTARRGLLHFADAPIADATVVEQPHVAIDRFTGGAHDGKLWTDEVVTAGTFPLVITSPRPLSTTHRRLLEHAAADLHDGYAAFGGRTGRGHGTVRLDPPPAPEPLGADELPRLRPLELPRDEP
;
A
#
# COMPACT_ATOMS: atom_id res chain seq x y z
N MET A 1 17.01 -19.45 14.67
CA MET A 1 15.73 -19.74 13.96
C MET A 1 15.78 -21.19 13.52
N LEU A 2 14.84 -22.01 13.98
CA LEU A 2 14.81 -23.47 13.76
C LEU A 2 14.03 -23.86 12.48
N GLY A 3 13.16 -22.97 12.00
CA GLY A 3 12.47 -23.15 10.72
C GLY A 3 11.29 -22.19 10.56
N THR A 4 10.68 -22.26 9.39
CA THR A 4 9.40 -21.60 9.06
C THR A 4 8.49 -22.56 8.31
N ARG A 5 7.18 -22.39 8.50
CA ARG A 5 6.14 -23.08 7.74
C ARG A 5 5.10 -22.07 7.31
N VAL A 6 4.56 -22.28 6.11
CA VAL A 6 3.44 -21.51 5.58
C VAL A 6 2.33 -22.50 5.27
N SER A 7 1.13 -22.25 5.78
CA SER A 7 -0.05 -23.09 5.60
C SER A 7 -1.29 -22.26 5.33
N GLY A 8 -2.27 -22.82 4.63
CA GLY A 8 -3.60 -22.22 4.50
C GLY A 8 -4.33 -22.20 5.85
N PRO A 9 -5.46 -21.49 5.95
CA PRO A 9 -6.23 -21.37 7.19
C PRO A 9 -6.71 -22.73 7.75
N ASP A 10 -6.92 -23.72 6.88
CA ASP A 10 -7.33 -25.08 7.25
C ASP A 10 -6.15 -26.07 7.36
N GLY A 11 -4.90 -25.57 7.35
CA GLY A 11 -3.68 -26.39 7.45
C GLY A 11 -3.21 -27.03 6.13
N ASP A 12 -3.86 -26.70 5.02
CA ASP A 12 -3.52 -27.15 3.68
C ASP A 12 -2.46 -26.26 2.99
N ARG A 13 -2.23 -26.46 1.69
CA ARG A 13 -1.30 -25.60 0.95
C ARG A 13 -1.91 -24.22 0.79
N PRO A 14 -1.17 -23.14 1.07
CA PRO A 14 -1.72 -21.80 0.95
C PRO A 14 -2.08 -21.51 -0.51
N GLY A 15 -3.23 -20.88 -0.70
CA GLY A 15 -3.62 -20.34 -2.00
C GLY A 15 -2.64 -19.24 -2.45
N VAL A 16 -2.34 -19.22 -3.74
CA VAL A 16 -1.44 -18.23 -4.36
C VAL A 16 -2.23 -17.39 -5.35
N GLY A 17 -2.50 -16.15 -4.98
CA GLY A 17 -3.10 -15.15 -5.85
C GLY A 17 -2.05 -14.37 -6.64
N ALA A 18 -2.29 -14.13 -7.93
CA ALA A 18 -1.46 -13.22 -8.73
C ALA A 18 -2.09 -11.83 -8.78
N ARG A 19 -1.30 -10.80 -8.45
CA ARG A 19 -1.71 -9.39 -8.56
C ARG A 19 -0.79 -8.67 -9.53
N THR A 20 -1.37 -8.12 -10.59
CA THR A 20 -0.61 -7.33 -11.56
C THR A 20 -0.63 -5.86 -11.18
N ARG A 21 0.53 -5.21 -11.26
CA ARG A 21 0.71 -3.77 -11.01
C ARG A 21 1.35 -3.10 -12.21
N THR A 22 0.93 -1.87 -12.47
CA THR A 22 1.50 -1.02 -13.52
C THR A 22 1.95 0.30 -12.92
N ALA A 23 3.20 0.70 -13.16
CA ALA A 23 3.65 2.03 -12.79
C ALA A 23 3.04 3.08 -13.73
N VAL A 24 2.50 4.17 -13.18
CA VAL A 24 1.93 5.27 -13.98
C VAL A 24 3.01 6.32 -14.25
N ASP A 25 3.11 6.75 -15.52
CA ASP A 25 3.93 7.86 -16.00
C ASP A 25 3.32 9.17 -15.54
N ARG A 26 4.06 9.90 -14.71
CA ARG A 26 3.61 11.10 -14.01
C ARG A 26 3.35 12.28 -14.94
N VAL A 27 4.02 12.34 -16.10
CA VAL A 27 3.87 13.44 -17.07
C VAL A 27 2.69 13.18 -18.00
N ARG A 28 2.41 11.91 -18.31
CA ARG A 28 1.43 11.51 -19.34
C ARG A 28 0.12 10.97 -18.78
N GLY A 29 0.07 10.60 -17.49
CA GLY A 29 -1.10 9.96 -16.87
C GLY A 29 -1.40 8.55 -17.43
N SER A 30 -0.47 7.94 -18.17
CA SER A 30 -0.58 6.61 -18.76
C SER A 30 0.38 5.62 -18.09
N ALA A 31 0.22 4.32 -18.30
CA ALA A 31 1.21 3.33 -17.86
C ALA A 31 2.62 3.66 -18.43
N ARG A 32 3.67 3.60 -17.60
CA ARG A 32 5.08 3.66 -18.07
C ARG A 32 5.38 2.40 -18.89
N GLU A 33 6.04 2.56 -20.03
CA GLU A 33 6.50 1.44 -20.86
C GLU A 33 7.43 0.52 -20.04
N HIS A 34 7.26 -0.80 -20.22
CA HIS A 34 8.06 -1.87 -19.57
C HIS A 34 7.98 -1.99 -18.03
N MET A 35 6.97 -1.40 -17.38
CA MET A 35 6.80 -1.43 -15.92
C MET A 35 5.56 -2.19 -15.44
N LEU A 36 5.13 -3.21 -16.20
CA LEU A 36 4.12 -4.18 -15.77
C LEU A 36 4.82 -5.27 -14.95
N PHE A 37 4.47 -5.38 -13.67
CA PHE A 37 5.02 -6.42 -12.80
C PHE A 37 3.89 -7.23 -12.19
N THR A 38 3.94 -8.55 -12.41
CA THR A 38 3.04 -9.51 -11.75
C THR A 38 3.69 -9.96 -10.45
N GLN A 39 3.06 -9.66 -9.33
CA GLN A 39 3.49 -10.12 -8.01
C GLN A 39 2.55 -11.23 -7.56
N GLN A 40 3.11 -12.40 -7.26
CA GLN A 40 2.37 -13.46 -6.56
C GLN A 40 2.32 -13.13 -5.06
N GLY A 41 1.14 -13.26 -4.48
CA GLY A 41 0.88 -13.09 -3.05
C GLY A 41 0.20 -14.34 -2.50
N LEU A 42 0.32 -14.53 -1.20
CA LEU A 42 -0.41 -15.56 -0.48
C LEU A 42 -1.80 -15.02 -0.15
N ASP A 43 -2.81 -15.90 -0.18
CA ASP A 43 -4.19 -15.52 0.11
C ASP A 43 -4.37 -15.11 1.58
N ALA A 44 -5.40 -14.29 1.82
CA ALA A 44 -5.75 -13.87 3.17
C ALA A 44 -6.11 -15.10 4.04
N GLY A 45 -5.70 -15.08 5.30
CA GLY A 45 -5.87 -16.22 6.22
C GLY A 45 -4.70 -17.21 6.20
N THR A 46 -3.72 -17.03 5.32
CA THR A 46 -2.46 -17.81 5.37
C THR A 46 -1.76 -17.66 6.72
N LEU A 47 -1.40 -18.79 7.32
CA LEU A 47 -0.67 -18.87 8.58
C LEU A 47 0.83 -19.03 8.31
N VAL A 48 1.65 -18.34 9.10
CA VAL A 48 3.11 -18.43 9.06
C VAL A 48 3.62 -18.80 10.44
N ASP A 49 4.10 -20.04 10.58
CA ASP A 49 4.74 -20.50 11.81
C ASP A 49 6.23 -20.17 11.76
N VAL A 50 6.75 -19.65 12.88
CA VAL A 50 8.16 -19.34 13.06
C VAL A 50 8.65 -20.00 14.33
N TRP A 51 9.62 -20.91 14.21
CA TRP A 51 10.24 -21.54 15.38
C TRP A 51 11.55 -20.86 15.72
N LEU A 52 11.64 -20.36 16.94
CA LEU A 52 12.81 -19.66 17.47
C LEU A 52 13.40 -20.43 18.64
N LEU A 53 14.71 -20.29 18.80
CA LEU A 53 15.46 -20.83 19.93
C LEU A 53 16.33 -19.69 20.45
N SER A 54 16.34 -19.52 21.76
CA SER A 54 17.18 -18.57 22.47
C SER A 54 17.88 -19.28 23.61
N GLU A 55 19.15 -18.94 23.82
CA GLU A 55 19.90 -19.33 25.02
C GLU A 55 19.77 -18.28 26.14
N ALA A 56 19.32 -17.06 25.80
CA ALA A 56 19.05 -16.00 26.76
C ALA A 56 17.61 -16.07 27.30
N PRO A 57 17.36 -15.55 28.52
CA PRO A 57 16.01 -15.36 29.06
C PRO A 57 15.10 -14.64 28.05
N LEU A 58 13.85 -15.08 28.01
CA LEU A 58 12.91 -14.66 26.98
C LEU A 58 11.87 -13.66 27.49
N ASP A 59 11.87 -13.30 28.77
CA ASP A 59 10.78 -12.52 29.39
C ASP A 59 10.49 -11.21 28.63
N ASP A 60 11.50 -10.34 28.48
CA ASP A 60 11.37 -9.08 27.72
C ASP A 60 11.06 -9.30 26.23
N ALA A 61 11.56 -10.40 25.66
CA ALA A 61 11.35 -10.73 24.25
C ALA A 61 9.93 -11.25 24.00
N LEU A 62 9.35 -11.98 24.95
CA LEU A 62 7.97 -12.48 24.87
C LEU A 62 6.98 -11.34 24.95
N ASP A 63 7.22 -10.34 25.82
CA ASP A 63 6.38 -9.14 25.88
C ASP A 63 6.44 -8.35 24.57
N ALA A 64 7.65 -8.13 24.04
CA ALA A 64 7.82 -7.45 22.76
C ALA A 64 7.19 -8.21 21.58
N LEU A 65 7.28 -9.54 21.58
CA LEU A 65 6.64 -10.39 20.56
C LEU A 65 5.12 -10.43 20.74
N ALA A 66 4.61 -10.47 21.96
CA ALA A 66 3.17 -10.50 22.25
C ALA A 66 2.46 -9.24 21.74
N SER A 67 3.14 -8.10 21.74
CA SER A 67 2.66 -6.86 21.13
C SER A 67 3.07 -6.69 19.67
N TRP A 68 3.70 -7.67 19.03
CA TRP A 68 4.25 -7.51 17.68
C TRP A 68 3.21 -7.81 16.58
N HIS A 69 3.01 -6.84 15.69
CA HIS A 69 2.16 -6.97 14.50
C HIS A 69 3.00 -6.73 13.24
N PRO A 70 3.70 -7.76 12.75
CA PRO A 70 4.57 -7.62 11.60
C PRO A 70 3.80 -7.29 10.33
N SER A 71 4.50 -6.68 9.37
CA SER A 71 4.10 -6.77 7.98
C SER A 71 5.14 -7.62 7.24
N LEU A 72 4.70 -8.71 6.60
CA LEU A 72 5.58 -9.67 5.95
C LEU A 72 5.58 -9.48 4.42
N GLY A 73 6.75 -9.66 3.80
CA GLY A 73 6.89 -9.62 2.35
C GLY A 73 6.99 -8.22 1.73
N ARG A 74 6.86 -8.17 0.40
CA ARG A 74 7.00 -6.93 -0.41
C ARG A 74 5.65 -6.23 -0.55
N GLY A 75 5.67 -4.88 -0.54
CA GLY A 75 4.47 -4.06 -0.81
C GLY A 75 3.66 -3.69 0.43
N THR A 76 4.26 -3.79 1.61
CA THR A 76 3.61 -3.61 2.92
C THR A 76 3.04 -2.21 3.19
N THR A 77 3.47 -1.20 2.43
CA THR A 77 2.90 0.16 2.46
C THR A 77 1.78 0.36 1.43
N SER A 78 1.35 -0.71 0.74
CA SER A 78 0.36 -0.64 -0.34
C SER A 78 -0.63 -1.80 -0.26
N GLY A 79 -1.03 -2.16 0.96
CA GLY A 79 -2.12 -3.11 1.22
C GLY A 79 -1.69 -4.56 1.38
N ALA A 80 -0.49 -4.93 0.92
CA ALA A 80 0.00 -6.31 1.00
C ALA A 80 0.63 -6.63 2.36
N GLY A 81 0.69 -7.91 2.72
CA GLY A 81 1.56 -8.40 3.79
C GLY A 81 1.16 -7.97 5.20
N ARG A 82 -0.06 -7.49 5.42
CA ARG A 82 -0.58 -7.25 6.78
C ARG A 82 -0.72 -8.60 7.49
N THR A 83 -0.02 -8.76 8.60
CA THR A 83 -0.12 -9.96 9.44
C THR A 83 -0.44 -9.56 10.86
N ARG A 84 -0.99 -10.50 11.62
CA ARG A 84 -1.16 -10.39 13.06
C ARG A 84 -0.56 -11.62 13.70
N LEU A 85 0.08 -11.46 14.85
CA LEU A 85 0.42 -12.61 15.68
C LEU A 85 -0.88 -13.22 16.19
N VAL A 86 -1.07 -14.52 15.97
CA VAL A 86 -2.26 -15.27 16.41
C VAL A 86 -1.97 -16.15 17.61
N HIS A 87 -0.77 -16.72 17.66
CA HIS A 87 -0.33 -17.60 18.73
C HIS A 87 1.13 -17.29 19.08
N LEU A 88 1.40 -17.18 20.38
CA LEU A 88 2.75 -17.15 20.93
C LEU A 88 2.83 -18.21 22.01
N ARG A 89 3.73 -19.17 21.83
CA ARG A 89 3.96 -20.24 22.80
C ARG A 89 5.45 -20.39 23.06
N HIS A 90 5.78 -20.72 24.30
CA HIS A 90 7.16 -20.97 24.69
C HIS A 90 7.28 -22.16 25.64
N THR A 91 8.51 -22.61 25.81
CA THR A 91 8.94 -23.48 26.91
C THR A 91 10.41 -23.22 27.17
N SER A 92 10.86 -23.52 28.39
CA SER A 92 12.28 -23.56 28.72
C SER A 92 12.75 -25.00 28.86
N ILE A 93 13.98 -25.29 28.45
CA ILE A 93 14.61 -26.59 28.61
C ILE A 93 15.81 -26.41 29.55
N ASP A 94 15.71 -26.94 30.77
CA ASP A 94 16.79 -26.87 31.74
C ASP A 94 17.84 -27.97 31.50
N LEU A 95 18.99 -27.58 30.95
CA LEU A 95 20.11 -28.48 30.66
C LEU A 95 20.87 -28.96 31.91
N ALA A 96 20.61 -28.39 33.09
CA ALA A 96 21.14 -28.91 34.36
C ALA A 96 20.50 -30.25 34.73
N THR A 97 19.28 -30.53 34.24
CA THR A 97 18.54 -31.77 34.53
C THR A 97 18.84 -32.90 33.53
N PRO A 98 18.86 -34.18 33.95
CA PRO A 98 18.93 -35.31 33.02
C PRO A 98 17.80 -35.31 31.98
N GLU A 99 16.58 -34.94 32.36
CA GLU A 99 15.41 -34.85 31.48
C GLU A 99 15.59 -33.77 30.41
N GLY A 100 16.05 -32.57 30.78
CA GLY A 100 16.29 -31.48 29.84
C GLY A 100 17.41 -31.82 28.85
N ARG A 101 18.51 -32.43 29.31
CA ARG A 101 19.58 -32.91 28.41
C ARG A 101 19.08 -33.97 27.42
N ARG A 102 18.28 -34.95 27.87
CA ARG A 102 17.68 -35.95 26.96
C ARG A 102 16.79 -35.29 25.92
N THR A 103 15.97 -34.33 26.33
CA THR A 103 15.08 -33.58 25.44
C THR A 103 15.89 -32.83 24.37
N TRP A 104 16.95 -32.12 24.79
CA TRP A 104 17.85 -31.39 23.90
C TRP A 104 18.58 -32.29 22.90
N LEU A 105 19.22 -33.36 23.38
CA LEU A 105 20.03 -34.27 22.57
C LEU A 105 19.21 -35.06 21.55
N SER A 106 17.90 -35.18 21.77
CA SER A 106 16.99 -35.85 20.84
C SER A 106 16.59 -34.97 19.64
N GLY A 107 17.12 -33.75 19.54
CA GLY A 107 16.91 -32.81 18.44
C GLY A 107 15.67 -31.93 18.59
N LEU A 108 15.73 -30.71 18.06
CA LEU A 108 14.66 -29.69 18.13
C LEU A 108 14.13 -29.32 16.74
N GLY A 109 13.54 -30.29 16.04
CA GLY A 109 12.81 -30.03 14.80
C GLY A 109 11.49 -29.27 15.03
N PRO A 110 10.95 -28.57 14.02
CA PRO A 110 9.72 -27.76 14.13
C PRO A 110 8.55 -28.44 14.84
N GLU A 111 8.19 -29.66 14.45
CA GLU A 111 7.07 -30.40 15.05
C GLU A 111 7.28 -30.69 16.54
N ARG A 112 8.52 -31.00 16.89
CA ARG A 112 8.87 -31.30 18.28
C ARG A 112 8.86 -30.04 19.12
N VAL A 113 9.33 -28.92 18.58
CA VAL A 113 9.24 -27.62 19.26
C VAL A 113 7.78 -27.22 19.46
N SER A 114 6.92 -27.40 18.44
CA SER A 114 5.47 -27.16 18.57
C SER A 114 4.84 -28.00 19.69
N ALA A 115 5.24 -29.27 19.83
CA ALA A 115 4.74 -30.14 20.88
C ALA A 115 5.28 -29.79 22.28
N LEU A 116 6.50 -29.25 22.36
CA LEU A 116 7.15 -28.87 23.63
C LEU A 116 6.66 -27.50 24.15
N CYS A 117 6.40 -26.54 23.26
CA CYS A 117 5.94 -25.20 23.59
C CYS A 117 4.46 -25.20 24.02
N THR A 118 4.22 -25.49 25.30
CA THR A 118 2.88 -25.61 25.89
C THR A 118 2.42 -24.35 26.63
N HIS A 119 3.33 -23.47 27.04
CA HIS A 119 2.96 -22.25 27.75
C HIS A 119 2.50 -21.20 26.74
N GLU A 120 1.23 -20.81 26.82
CA GLU A 120 0.66 -19.77 25.97
C GLU A 120 0.92 -18.38 26.55
N VAL A 121 1.36 -17.47 25.68
CA VAL A 121 1.49 -16.05 26.02
C VAL A 121 0.28 -15.32 25.43
N PRO A 122 -0.48 -14.56 26.22
CA PRO A 122 -1.54 -13.72 25.71
C PRO A 122 -1.00 -12.74 24.68
N VAL A 123 -1.49 -12.84 23.44
CA VAL A 123 -1.11 -11.91 22.37
C VAL A 123 -1.98 -10.67 22.49
N ALA A 124 -1.37 -9.49 22.41
CA ALA A 124 -2.09 -8.23 22.48
C ALA A 124 -3.05 -8.10 21.28
N ALA A 125 -4.17 -7.41 21.51
CA ALA A 125 -5.02 -6.97 20.40
C ALA A 125 -4.16 -6.12 19.42
N PRO A 126 -4.46 -6.15 18.11
CA PRO A 126 -3.68 -5.39 17.14
C PRO A 126 -3.62 -3.92 17.54
N ASP A 127 -2.42 -3.34 17.50
CA ASP A 127 -2.25 -1.92 17.82
C ASP A 127 -3.16 -1.09 16.92
N THR A 128 -3.91 -0.19 17.56
CA THR A 128 -4.59 0.86 16.83
C THR A 128 -3.52 1.69 16.15
N PRO A 129 -3.64 2.01 14.84
CA PRO A 129 -2.67 2.86 14.19
C PRO A 129 -2.52 4.16 14.98
N ALA A 130 -1.28 4.63 15.13
CA ALA A 130 -1.02 5.87 15.86
C ALA A 130 -1.74 7.07 15.23
N ASP A 131 -1.97 7.01 13.91
CA ASP A 131 -2.85 7.93 13.20
C ASP A 131 -3.63 7.22 12.08
N GLU A 132 -4.88 7.61 11.91
CA GLU A 132 -5.75 7.19 10.82
C GLU A 132 -6.46 8.39 10.19
N LEU A 133 -6.52 8.42 8.86
CA LEU A 133 -7.41 9.26 8.08
C LEU A 133 -8.36 8.36 7.30
N ARG A 134 -9.65 8.66 7.37
CA ARG A 134 -10.72 7.82 6.81
C ARG A 134 -11.79 8.68 6.15
N TRP A 135 -12.16 8.26 4.95
CA TRP A 135 -13.32 8.77 4.22
C TRP A 135 -14.08 7.61 3.55
N THR A 136 -15.37 7.82 3.30
CA THR A 136 -16.14 7.00 2.37
C THR A 136 -16.09 7.67 1.00
N ALA A 137 -15.55 6.99 -0.01
CA ALA A 137 -15.50 7.49 -1.37
C ALA A 137 -16.68 6.94 -2.17
N THR A 138 -17.46 7.82 -2.77
CA THR A 138 -18.55 7.50 -3.71
C THR A 138 -18.07 7.72 -5.14
N ILE A 139 -18.22 6.71 -5.99
CA ILE A 139 -17.87 6.80 -7.40
C ILE A 139 -18.85 7.75 -8.11
N VAL A 140 -18.33 8.78 -8.78
CA VAL A 140 -19.12 9.75 -9.56
C VAL A 140 -19.04 9.43 -11.04
N ASP A 141 -17.82 9.35 -11.57
CA ASP A 141 -17.58 8.95 -12.95
C ASP A 141 -16.97 7.55 -13.04
N GLY A 142 -17.18 6.91 -14.19
CA GLY A 142 -16.74 5.54 -14.44
C GLY A 142 -15.29 5.27 -14.03
N LEU A 143 -15.11 4.37 -13.07
CA LEU A 143 -13.84 3.98 -12.50
C LEU A 143 -13.30 2.70 -13.15
N HIS A 144 -12.13 2.79 -13.79
CA HIS A 144 -11.41 1.63 -14.31
C HIS A 144 -10.00 1.58 -13.74
N VAL A 145 -9.75 0.61 -12.87
CA VAL A 145 -8.41 0.24 -12.40
C VAL A 145 -8.08 -1.14 -12.97
N GLY A 146 -7.49 -1.13 -14.17
CA GLY A 146 -7.20 -2.37 -14.92
C GLY A 146 -6.09 -3.22 -14.32
N THR A 147 -5.99 -4.46 -14.80
CA THR A 147 -4.94 -5.43 -14.47
C THR A 147 -3.65 -5.23 -15.28
N GLY A 148 -3.59 -4.20 -16.13
CA GLY A 148 -2.46 -3.90 -17.02
C GLY A 148 -2.30 -4.87 -18.20
N HIS A 149 -3.16 -5.87 -18.34
CA HIS A 149 -3.22 -6.76 -19.49
C HIS A 149 -4.34 -6.30 -20.43
N LYS A 150 -4.01 -5.97 -21.68
CA LYS A 150 -5.02 -5.74 -22.73
C LYS A 150 -5.40 -7.09 -23.32
N GLN A 151 -6.67 -7.46 -23.24
CA GLN A 151 -7.19 -8.60 -23.98
C GLN A 151 -7.86 -8.07 -25.25
N PRO A 152 -7.47 -8.53 -26.45
CA PRO A 152 -8.03 -8.01 -27.70
C PRO A 152 -9.44 -8.52 -28.00
N GLU A 153 -9.88 -9.63 -27.38
CA GLU A 153 -11.15 -10.29 -27.70
C GLU A 153 -12.25 -10.12 -26.64
N THR A 154 -11.91 -9.64 -25.44
CA THR A 154 -12.80 -9.51 -24.28
C THR A 154 -12.59 -8.16 -23.61
N ALA A 155 -13.60 -7.70 -22.85
CA ALA A 155 -13.47 -6.46 -22.10
C ALA A 155 -12.30 -6.53 -21.11
N THR A 156 -11.46 -5.49 -21.06
CA THR A 156 -10.39 -5.40 -20.06
C THR A 156 -11.02 -5.39 -18.66
N PRO A 157 -10.78 -6.41 -17.83
CA PRO A 157 -11.53 -6.55 -16.59
C PRO A 157 -11.05 -5.58 -15.51
N VAL A 158 -11.95 -5.24 -14.59
CA VAL A 158 -11.58 -4.54 -13.34
C VAL A 158 -10.94 -5.51 -12.35
N GLN A 159 -10.14 -4.99 -11.42
CA GLN A 159 -9.55 -5.81 -10.36
C GLN A 159 -10.64 -6.25 -9.36
N ARG A 160 -10.62 -7.55 -9.02
CA ARG A 160 -11.57 -8.19 -8.10
C ARG A 160 -10.83 -8.96 -7.00
N LEU A 161 -11.43 -9.04 -5.83
CA LEU A 161 -11.02 -9.91 -4.73
C LEU A 161 -11.37 -11.38 -5.05
N PRO A 162 -10.87 -12.36 -4.29
CA PRO A 162 -11.16 -13.78 -4.54
C PRO A 162 -12.65 -14.14 -4.52
N ASP A 163 -13.47 -13.37 -3.82
CA ASP A 163 -14.94 -13.51 -3.76
C ASP A 163 -15.67 -12.87 -4.96
N GLY A 164 -14.93 -12.28 -5.91
CA GLY A 164 -15.48 -11.60 -7.09
C GLY A 164 -15.78 -10.11 -6.89
N THR A 165 -15.65 -9.58 -5.67
CA THR A 165 -15.95 -8.18 -5.34
C THR A 165 -14.94 -7.24 -6.01
N PRO A 166 -15.37 -6.26 -6.83
CA PRO A 166 -14.49 -5.23 -7.36
C PRO A 166 -13.83 -4.43 -6.23
N TYR A 167 -12.57 -4.01 -6.40
CA TYR A 167 -11.88 -3.22 -5.40
C TYR A 167 -10.92 -2.20 -6.02
N VAL A 168 -10.65 -1.12 -5.27
CA VAL A 168 -9.59 -0.16 -5.57
C VAL A 168 -8.31 -0.61 -4.84
N PRO A 169 -7.22 -0.94 -5.55
CA PRO A 169 -5.97 -1.32 -4.92
C PRO A 169 -5.38 -0.19 -4.08
N GLY A 170 -4.87 -0.49 -2.89
CA GLY A 170 -4.18 0.49 -2.03
C GLY A 170 -2.97 1.12 -2.71
N THR A 171 -2.42 0.43 -3.71
CA THR A 171 -1.36 0.91 -4.59
C THR A 171 -1.81 2.07 -5.50
N ALA A 172 -3.05 2.03 -5.99
CA ALA A 172 -3.65 3.09 -6.79
C ALA A 172 -3.99 4.30 -5.90
N ILE A 173 -4.54 4.04 -4.71
CA ILE A 173 -4.80 5.08 -3.70
C ILE A 173 -3.51 5.80 -3.33
N LYS A 174 -2.46 5.04 -2.98
CA LYS A 174 -1.13 5.58 -2.70
C LYS A 174 -0.59 6.43 -3.84
N GLY A 175 -0.80 6.00 -5.09
CA GLY A 175 -0.35 6.70 -6.29
C GLY A 175 -0.97 8.09 -6.42
N VAL A 176 -2.29 8.16 -6.28
CA VAL A 176 -3.05 9.43 -6.36
C VAL A 176 -2.61 10.39 -5.24
N PHE A 177 -2.61 9.93 -3.99
CA PHE A 177 -2.19 10.77 -2.86
C PHE A 177 -0.74 11.23 -2.99
N ARG A 178 0.18 10.34 -3.40
CA ARG A 178 1.58 10.73 -3.61
C ARG A 178 1.71 11.84 -4.66
N SER A 179 0.99 11.70 -5.77
CA SER A 179 1.05 12.67 -6.87
C SER A 179 0.50 14.02 -6.44
N ARG A 180 -0.64 14.05 -5.73
CA ARG A 180 -1.25 15.29 -5.26
C ARG A 180 -0.43 15.97 -4.17
N VAL A 181 0.07 15.20 -3.20
CA VAL A 181 0.95 15.77 -2.16
C VAL A 181 2.23 16.34 -2.77
N ALA A 182 2.83 15.68 -3.77
CA ALA A 182 3.97 16.24 -4.49
C ALA A 182 3.62 17.55 -5.19
N TYR A 183 2.52 17.58 -5.96
CA TYR A 183 2.04 18.79 -6.62
C TYR A 183 1.81 19.96 -5.63
N ILE A 184 1.19 19.69 -4.48
CA ILE A 184 0.98 20.69 -3.43
C ILE A 184 2.31 21.22 -2.89
N CYS A 185 3.26 20.32 -2.58
CA CYS A 185 4.60 20.71 -2.12
C CYS A 185 5.32 21.58 -3.17
N ASP A 186 5.30 21.16 -4.44
CA ASP A 186 5.94 21.85 -5.56
C ASP A 186 5.29 23.22 -5.85
N SER A 187 4.02 23.41 -5.46
CA SER A 187 3.30 24.68 -5.62
C SER A 187 3.56 25.67 -4.47
N LEU A 188 4.01 25.18 -3.32
CA LEU A 188 4.23 25.98 -2.10
C LEU A 188 5.70 26.32 -1.87
N VAL A 189 6.62 25.65 -2.56
CA VAL A 189 8.06 25.86 -2.49
C VAL A 189 8.58 26.11 -3.90
N ASP A 190 9.41 27.16 -4.08
CA ASP A 190 10.11 27.38 -5.34
C ASP A 190 10.99 26.15 -5.60
N PRO A 191 10.78 25.39 -6.70
CA PRO A 191 11.33 24.06 -6.82
C PRO A 191 12.85 24.15 -6.83
N PRO A 192 13.59 23.57 -5.86
CA PRO A 192 14.94 23.17 -6.16
C PRO A 192 14.84 22.13 -7.29
N ASP A 193 15.80 22.11 -8.20
CA ASP A 193 15.87 21.24 -9.39
C ASP A 193 15.93 19.72 -9.10
N ALA A 194 15.42 19.27 -7.96
CA ALA A 194 15.49 17.92 -7.45
C ALA A 194 14.24 17.13 -7.84
N GLU A 195 14.36 16.35 -8.91
CA GLU A 195 13.52 15.19 -9.10
C GLU A 195 13.53 14.34 -7.81
N HIS A 196 12.35 14.04 -7.26
CA HIS A 196 12.16 13.22 -6.05
C HIS A 196 12.87 11.85 -6.06
N GLU A 197 13.37 11.41 -7.23
CA GLU A 197 14.18 10.21 -7.41
C GLU A 197 15.62 10.35 -6.88
N VAL A 198 16.12 11.58 -6.70
CA VAL A 198 17.49 11.86 -6.21
C VAL A 198 17.55 12.00 -4.67
N CYS A 199 16.40 11.98 -3.97
CA CYS A 199 16.38 12.09 -2.51
C CYS A 199 16.95 10.84 -1.82
N THR A 200 18.14 10.96 -1.22
CA THR A 200 18.80 9.90 -0.45
C THR A 200 18.33 9.87 1.01
N ARG A 201 18.79 8.90 1.82
CA ARG A 201 18.51 8.88 3.27
C ARG A 201 19.21 10.02 4.02
N ASP A 202 20.37 10.44 3.53
CA ASP A 202 21.27 11.38 4.20
C ASP A 202 21.03 12.84 3.78
N THR A 203 19.92 13.11 3.09
CA THR A 203 19.57 14.48 2.71
C THR A 203 19.31 15.31 3.97
N VAL A 204 19.99 16.46 4.07
CA VAL A 204 19.96 17.36 5.25
C VAL A 204 18.53 17.76 5.64
N ILE A 205 17.65 17.92 4.65
CA ILE A 205 16.22 18.21 4.85
C ILE A 205 15.41 17.04 4.28
N PRO A 206 14.65 16.31 5.12
CA PRO A 206 13.84 15.20 4.65
C PRO A 206 12.68 15.69 3.77
N CYS A 207 12.68 15.29 2.49
CA CYS A 207 11.56 15.55 1.59
C CYS A 207 10.23 14.97 2.16
N PRO A 208 9.18 15.79 2.37
CA PRO A 208 7.89 15.34 2.92
C PRO A 208 7.26 14.18 2.11
N VAL A 209 7.33 14.24 0.78
CA VAL A 209 6.81 13.18 -0.10
C VAL A 209 7.56 11.87 0.14
N CYS A 210 8.89 11.91 0.24
CA CYS A 210 9.70 10.70 0.45
C CYS A 210 9.53 10.13 1.86
N VAL A 211 9.32 10.98 2.88
CA VAL A 211 8.99 10.56 4.25
C VAL A 211 7.66 9.83 4.28
N LEU A 212 6.61 10.41 3.70
CA LEU A 212 5.25 9.87 3.75
C LEU A 212 5.09 8.63 2.88
N PHE A 213 5.56 8.67 1.64
CA PHE A 213 5.27 7.63 0.64
C PHE A 213 6.44 6.69 0.35
N GLY A 214 7.66 7.04 0.78
CA GLY A 214 8.88 6.27 0.56
C GLY A 214 9.52 6.54 -0.80
N ASN A 215 10.70 5.96 -1.03
CA ASN A 215 11.36 5.88 -2.34
C ASN A 215 12.24 4.61 -2.36
N THR A 216 13.15 4.49 -3.33
CA THR A 216 14.09 3.36 -3.43
C THR A 216 15.07 3.31 -2.25
N ALA A 217 15.44 4.47 -1.69
CA ALA A 217 16.34 4.57 -0.56
C ALA A 217 15.63 4.37 0.79
N ARG A 218 14.38 4.82 0.97
CA ARG A 218 13.68 4.82 2.28
C ARG A 218 12.26 4.25 2.21
N ARG A 219 11.86 3.57 3.30
CA ARG A 219 10.46 3.15 3.49
C ARG A 219 9.60 4.37 3.79
N GLY A 220 8.40 4.42 3.19
CA GLY A 220 7.39 5.42 3.51
C GLY A 220 6.73 5.14 4.86
N LEU A 221 6.25 6.19 5.50
CA LEU A 221 5.53 6.13 6.77
C LEU A 221 4.09 5.62 6.61
N LEU A 222 3.43 5.98 5.51
CA LEU A 222 2.00 5.71 5.31
C LEU A 222 1.72 4.32 4.76
N HIS A 223 0.60 3.75 5.20
CA HIS A 223 0.03 2.50 4.72
C HIS A 223 -1.34 2.75 4.10
N PHE A 224 -1.55 2.17 2.92
CA PHE A 224 -2.79 2.29 2.15
C PHE A 224 -3.42 0.92 2.02
N ALA A 225 -4.67 0.75 2.46
CA ALA A 225 -5.39 -0.51 2.35
C ALA A 225 -6.01 -0.68 0.95
N ASP A 226 -6.22 -1.92 0.53
CA ASP A 226 -7.13 -2.22 -0.56
C ASP A 226 -8.56 -1.89 -0.13
N ALA A 227 -9.35 -1.32 -1.03
CA ALA A 227 -10.68 -0.81 -0.73
C ALA A 227 -11.73 -1.56 -1.57
N PRO A 228 -12.43 -2.56 -0.99
CA PRO A 228 -13.54 -3.23 -1.65
C PRO A 228 -14.63 -2.22 -1.99
N ILE A 229 -15.25 -2.35 -3.17
CA ILE A 229 -16.33 -1.49 -3.63
C ILE A 229 -17.66 -2.17 -3.29
N ALA A 230 -18.40 -1.57 -2.36
CA ALA A 230 -19.76 -1.95 -2.02
C ALA A 230 -20.74 -1.42 -3.09
N ASP A 231 -21.80 -2.20 -3.34
CA ASP A 231 -22.89 -1.89 -4.26
C ASP A 231 -22.39 -1.48 -5.66
N ALA A 232 -21.35 -2.19 -6.14
CA ALA A 232 -20.69 -1.89 -7.39
C ALA A 232 -21.58 -2.20 -8.60
N THR A 233 -21.81 -1.20 -9.45
CA THR A 233 -22.37 -1.39 -10.80
C THR A 233 -21.23 -1.45 -11.81
N VAL A 234 -21.05 -2.59 -12.47
CA VAL A 234 -20.03 -2.79 -13.49
C VAL A 234 -20.68 -2.87 -14.87
N VAL A 235 -20.18 -2.09 -15.82
CA VAL A 235 -20.65 -2.08 -17.21
C VAL A 235 -19.49 -2.29 -18.16
N GLU A 236 -19.76 -2.87 -19.33
CA GLU A 236 -18.81 -2.92 -20.44
C GLU A 236 -18.92 -1.65 -21.27
N GLN A 237 -17.82 -0.90 -21.38
CA GLN A 237 -17.76 0.33 -22.14
C GLN A 237 -16.86 0.16 -23.38
N PRO A 238 -17.44 0.14 -24.59
CA PRO A 238 -16.67 0.09 -25.82
C PRO A 238 -16.01 1.43 -26.11
N HIS A 239 -14.80 1.38 -26.65
CA HIS A 239 -14.01 2.52 -27.06
C HIS A 239 -13.55 2.34 -28.50
N VAL A 240 -13.61 3.43 -29.27
CA VAL A 240 -13.14 3.48 -30.66
C VAL A 240 -11.97 4.45 -30.75
N ALA A 241 -10.87 4.03 -31.39
CA ALA A 241 -9.88 4.99 -31.85
C ALA A 241 -10.38 5.69 -33.11
N ILE A 242 -10.49 7.02 -33.06
CA ILE A 242 -10.81 7.85 -34.23
C ILE A 242 -9.51 8.18 -34.96
N ASP A 243 -9.46 7.91 -36.25
CA ASP A 243 -8.39 8.38 -37.12
C ASP A 243 -8.59 9.88 -37.40
N ARG A 244 -7.61 10.69 -36.98
CA ARG A 244 -7.66 12.15 -37.09
C ARG A 244 -7.53 12.66 -38.52
N PHE A 245 -7.06 11.84 -39.46
CA PHE A 245 -6.93 12.21 -40.88
C PHE A 245 -8.21 11.94 -41.66
N THR A 246 -8.84 10.78 -41.43
CA THR A 246 -10.05 10.37 -42.16
C THR A 246 -11.35 10.75 -41.45
N GLY A 247 -11.31 11.04 -40.14
CA GLY A 247 -12.48 11.23 -39.30
C GLY A 247 -13.28 9.95 -39.03
N GLY A 248 -12.84 8.82 -39.59
CA GLY A 248 -13.45 7.51 -39.41
C GLY A 248 -12.96 6.77 -38.18
N ALA A 249 -13.65 5.69 -37.83
CA ALA A 249 -13.14 4.71 -36.89
C ALA A 249 -11.90 4.02 -37.49
N HIS A 250 -10.88 3.81 -36.67
CA HIS A 250 -9.69 3.08 -37.09
C HIS A 250 -10.02 1.58 -37.10
N ASP A 251 -9.93 0.93 -38.27
CA ASP A 251 -10.21 -0.50 -38.42
C ASP A 251 -9.36 -1.33 -37.44
N GLY A 252 -10.02 -2.27 -36.75
CA GLY A 252 -9.40 -3.17 -35.78
C GLY A 252 -9.00 -2.55 -34.44
N LYS A 253 -9.43 -1.31 -34.12
CA LYS A 253 -9.14 -0.64 -32.84
C LYS A 253 -10.40 -0.32 -32.02
N LEU A 254 -11.36 -1.24 -32.04
CA LEU A 254 -12.41 -1.30 -31.02
C LEU A 254 -11.83 -2.07 -29.83
N TRP A 255 -11.88 -1.51 -28.63
CA TRP A 255 -11.60 -2.26 -27.41
C TRP A 255 -12.67 -1.94 -26.37
N THR A 256 -12.95 -2.90 -25.51
CA THR A 256 -13.95 -2.76 -24.45
C THR A 256 -13.24 -2.77 -23.11
N ASP A 257 -13.66 -1.90 -22.18
CA ASP A 257 -13.17 -1.92 -20.80
C ASP A 257 -14.35 -2.18 -19.87
N GLU A 258 -14.18 -3.01 -18.84
CA GLU A 258 -15.11 -3.04 -17.71
C GLU A 258 -14.92 -1.76 -16.89
N VAL A 259 -16.01 -1.07 -16.56
CA VAL A 259 -15.98 0.18 -15.82
C VAL A 259 -16.96 0.10 -14.65
N VAL A 260 -16.50 0.45 -13.46
CA VAL A 260 -17.37 0.58 -12.28
C VAL A 260 -18.02 1.96 -12.34
N THR A 261 -19.32 2.04 -12.61
CA THR A 261 -20.04 3.32 -12.78
C THR A 261 -20.75 3.80 -11.53
N ALA A 262 -20.93 2.93 -10.54
CA ALA A 262 -21.50 3.28 -9.25
C ALA A 262 -20.95 2.37 -8.17
N GLY A 263 -21.00 2.83 -6.92
CA GLY A 263 -20.56 2.10 -5.74
C GLY A 263 -19.82 3.01 -4.76
N THR A 264 -19.56 2.49 -3.57
CA THR A 264 -18.82 3.19 -2.52
C THR A 264 -17.67 2.33 -2.01
N PHE A 265 -16.58 2.95 -1.57
CA PHE A 265 -15.46 2.21 -0.98
C PHE A 265 -14.77 3.01 0.14
N PRO A 266 -14.17 2.33 1.13
CA PRO A 266 -13.48 3.01 2.20
C PRO A 266 -12.09 3.48 1.76
N LEU A 267 -11.82 4.77 1.91
CA LEU A 267 -10.49 5.35 1.72
C LEU A 267 -9.81 5.48 3.08
N VAL A 268 -8.88 4.57 3.38
CA VAL A 268 -8.21 4.51 4.68
C VAL A 268 -6.69 4.64 4.53
N ILE A 269 -6.13 5.64 5.20
CA ILE A 269 -4.70 5.89 5.29
C ILE A 269 -4.29 5.78 6.75
N THR A 270 -3.37 4.86 7.06
CA THR A 270 -2.90 4.63 8.43
C THR A 270 -1.41 4.91 8.55
N SER A 271 -0.98 5.40 9.71
CA SER A 271 0.42 5.59 10.06
C SER A 271 0.73 4.86 11.39
N PRO A 272 1.85 4.10 11.46
CA PRO A 272 2.29 3.48 12.70
C PRO A 272 2.92 4.47 13.69
N ARG A 273 3.11 5.73 13.29
CA ARG A 273 3.61 6.82 14.16
C ARG A 273 2.74 8.06 14.02
N PRO A 274 2.68 8.92 15.05
CA PRO A 274 1.95 10.17 14.94
C PRO A 274 2.44 11.02 13.76
N LEU A 275 1.51 11.52 12.97
CA LEU A 275 1.73 12.48 11.89
C LEU A 275 1.84 13.88 12.50
N SER A 276 2.77 14.67 11.98
CA SER A 276 2.77 16.10 12.28
C SER A 276 1.53 16.77 11.68
N THR A 277 1.14 17.91 12.24
CA THR A 277 0.03 18.73 11.73
C THR A 277 0.19 19.03 10.23
N THR A 278 1.38 19.42 9.79
CA THR A 278 1.69 19.66 8.36
C THR A 278 1.45 18.41 7.51
N HIS A 279 1.93 17.24 7.94
CA HIS A 279 1.75 16.00 7.18
C HIS A 279 0.27 15.60 7.08
N ARG A 280 -0.50 15.77 8.15
CA ARG A 280 -1.94 15.53 8.17
C ARG A 280 -2.65 16.47 7.20
N ARG A 281 -2.37 17.78 7.26
CA ARG A 281 -2.95 18.78 6.36
C ARG A 281 -2.61 18.52 4.89
N LEU A 282 -1.39 18.12 4.56
CA LEU A 282 -1.02 17.73 3.18
C LEU A 282 -1.91 16.61 2.64
N LEU A 283 -2.22 15.61 3.47
CA LEU A 283 -3.11 14.51 3.08
C LEU A 283 -4.57 14.97 2.96
N GLU A 284 -5.01 15.87 3.82
CA GLU A 284 -6.36 16.44 3.76
C GLU A 284 -6.56 17.35 2.54
N HIS A 285 -5.55 18.14 2.14
CA HIS A 285 -5.56 18.88 0.87
C HIS A 285 -5.56 17.96 -0.34
N ALA A 286 -4.77 16.88 -0.32
CA ALA A 286 -4.82 15.87 -1.38
C ALA A 286 -6.20 15.17 -1.44
N ALA A 287 -6.87 14.97 -0.30
CA ALA A 287 -8.23 14.45 -0.23
C ALA A 287 -9.25 15.48 -0.76
N ALA A 288 -9.08 16.77 -0.45
CA ALA A 288 -9.91 17.84 -0.99
C ALA A 288 -9.80 17.92 -2.52
N ASP A 289 -8.58 17.89 -3.06
CA ASP A 289 -8.34 17.81 -4.51
C ASP A 289 -9.07 16.63 -5.16
N LEU A 290 -9.06 15.47 -4.50
CA LEU A 290 -9.76 14.28 -4.97
C LEU A 290 -11.28 14.46 -4.90
N HIS A 291 -11.81 15.05 -3.82
CA HIS A 291 -13.23 15.34 -3.66
C HIS A 291 -13.73 16.36 -4.70
N ASP A 292 -12.91 17.35 -5.04
CA ASP A 292 -13.25 18.41 -5.99
C ASP A 292 -13.06 17.99 -7.46
N GLY A 293 -12.49 16.81 -7.70
CA GLY A 293 -12.26 16.27 -9.05
C GLY A 293 -10.96 16.76 -9.71
N TYR A 294 -10.07 17.42 -8.97
CA TYR A 294 -8.70 17.75 -9.42
C TYR A 294 -7.78 16.53 -9.44
N ALA A 295 -8.20 15.44 -8.78
CA ALA A 295 -7.57 14.14 -8.84
C ALA A 295 -8.62 13.06 -9.11
N ALA A 296 -8.20 11.94 -9.71
CA ALA A 296 -9.07 10.82 -10.02
C ALA A 296 -8.29 9.50 -9.97
N PHE A 297 -9.00 8.40 -9.77
CA PHE A 297 -8.43 7.05 -9.73
C PHE A 297 -8.42 6.39 -11.12
N GLY A 298 -7.39 5.57 -11.36
CA GLY A 298 -7.32 4.72 -12.56
C GLY A 298 -6.77 5.42 -13.80
N GLY A 299 -7.02 4.81 -14.96
CA GLY A 299 -6.56 5.32 -16.25
C GLY A 299 -7.57 6.30 -16.88
N ARG A 300 -7.10 7.15 -17.79
CA ARG A 300 -7.94 8.06 -18.61
C ARG A 300 -8.69 9.13 -17.80
N THR A 301 -8.13 9.57 -16.68
CA THR A 301 -8.64 10.69 -15.88
C THR A 301 -8.87 11.97 -16.70
N GLY A 302 -8.02 12.23 -17.71
CA GLY A 302 -8.20 13.33 -18.67
C GLY A 302 -9.41 13.22 -19.61
N ARG A 303 -10.22 12.15 -19.51
CA ARG A 303 -11.50 11.99 -20.21
C ARG A 303 -12.70 12.01 -19.26
N GLY A 304 -12.53 12.45 -18.01
CA GLY A 304 -13.61 12.54 -17.03
C GLY A 304 -13.95 11.20 -16.39
N HIS A 305 -12.99 10.30 -16.22
CA HIS A 305 -13.18 9.00 -15.57
C HIS A 305 -12.53 8.98 -14.18
N GLY A 306 -13.10 8.19 -13.27
CA GLY A 306 -12.51 7.86 -11.98
C GLY A 306 -12.56 8.94 -10.91
N THR A 307 -13.43 9.95 -11.09
CA THR A 307 -13.71 10.95 -10.06
C THR A 307 -14.54 10.34 -8.93
N VAL A 308 -14.32 10.83 -7.72
CA VAL A 308 -15.04 10.37 -6.54
C VAL A 308 -15.44 11.55 -5.67
N ARG A 309 -16.47 11.37 -4.85
CA ARG A 309 -16.82 12.29 -3.77
C ARG A 309 -16.55 11.64 -2.43
N LEU A 310 -15.85 12.35 -1.57
CA LEU A 310 -15.51 11.90 -0.22
C LEU A 310 -16.53 12.38 0.80
N ASP A 311 -16.89 11.49 1.73
CA ASP A 311 -17.76 11.74 2.88
C ASP A 311 -17.03 11.35 4.20
N PRO A 312 -16.96 12.26 5.20
CA PRO A 312 -17.33 13.67 5.11
C PRO A 312 -16.46 14.43 4.09
N PRO A 313 -16.94 15.55 3.53
CA PRO A 313 -16.14 16.37 2.64
C PRO A 313 -14.88 16.86 3.38
N PRO A 314 -13.67 16.70 2.80
CA PRO A 314 -12.45 17.19 3.40
C PRO A 314 -12.50 18.72 3.50
N ALA A 315 -12.21 19.24 4.69
CA ALA A 315 -12.13 20.68 4.96
C ALA A 315 -10.76 21.01 5.58
N PRO A 316 -9.68 20.92 4.79
CA PRO A 316 -8.33 21.15 5.30
C PRO A 316 -8.16 22.62 5.73
N GLU A 317 -7.48 22.83 6.85
CA GLU A 317 -7.00 24.16 7.20
C GLU A 317 -5.94 24.65 6.19
N PRO A 318 -5.84 25.97 5.94
CA PRO A 318 -4.84 26.50 5.02
C PRO A 318 -3.41 26.06 5.39
N LEU A 319 -2.64 25.67 4.38
CA LEU A 319 -1.21 25.41 4.52
C LEU A 319 -0.43 26.71 4.29
N GLY A 320 0.38 27.10 5.27
CA GLY A 320 1.32 28.22 5.14
C GLY A 320 2.61 27.80 4.43
N ALA A 321 3.20 28.70 3.63
CA ALA A 321 4.50 28.47 2.98
C ALA A 321 5.66 28.29 3.99
N ASP A 322 5.44 28.67 5.24
CA ASP A 322 6.35 28.49 6.36
C ASP A 322 6.18 27.14 7.10
N GLU A 323 5.09 26.42 6.85
CA GLU A 323 4.76 25.13 7.49
C GLU A 323 5.40 23.93 6.77
N LEU A 324 5.67 24.07 5.48
CA LEU A 324 6.58 23.20 4.74
C LEU A 324 7.98 23.76 4.96
N PRO A 325 8.95 22.95 5.43
CA PRO A 325 10.24 23.48 5.87
C PRO A 325 10.81 24.42 4.79
N ARG A 326 10.95 25.70 5.16
CA ARG A 326 11.61 26.72 4.34
C ARG A 326 12.98 26.20 3.95
N LEU A 327 13.08 25.58 2.77
CA LEU A 327 14.32 25.43 2.05
C LEU A 327 14.74 26.86 1.70
N ARG A 328 15.57 27.48 2.55
CA ARG A 328 16.23 28.71 2.14
C ARG A 328 16.96 28.40 0.82
N PRO A 329 16.79 29.19 -0.24
CA PRO A 329 17.73 29.17 -1.34
C PRO A 329 19.13 29.30 -0.76
N LEU A 330 20.03 28.37 -1.10
CA LEU A 330 21.44 28.56 -0.82
C LEU A 330 21.87 29.78 -1.65
N GLU A 331 22.26 30.88 -1.01
CA GLU A 331 22.85 32.01 -1.73
C GLU A 331 24.16 31.52 -2.35
N LEU A 332 24.13 31.27 -3.66
CA LEU A 332 25.35 31.06 -4.42
C LEU A 332 26.08 32.41 -4.52
N PRO A 333 27.41 32.46 -4.32
CA PRO A 333 28.18 33.66 -4.57
C PRO A 333 27.89 34.11 -6.00
N ARG A 334 27.49 35.38 -6.17
CA ARG A 334 27.47 36.00 -7.48
C ARG A 334 28.90 35.97 -7.99
N ASP A 335 29.12 35.35 -9.13
CA ASP A 335 30.34 35.58 -9.90
C ASP A 335 30.40 37.10 -10.15
N GLU A 336 31.32 37.76 -9.46
CA GLU A 336 31.72 39.13 -9.81
C GLU A 336 32.43 39.10 -11.16
N PRO A 337 32.25 40.15 -11.98
CA PRO A 337 32.26 40.10 -13.44
C PRO A 337 33.59 39.76 -14.11
#